data_AF-A0A367Q4E7-F1
#
_entry.id   AF-A0A367Q4E7-F1
#
_cell.length_a   1.000
_cell.length_b   1.000
_cell.length_c   1.000
_cell.angle_alpha   90.00
_cell.angle_beta   90.00
_cell.angle_gamma   90.00
#
_symmetry.space_group_name_H-M   'P 1'
#
loop_
_entity.id
_entity.type
_entity.pdbx_description
1 polymer ?
#
loop_
_entity_poly.entity_id
_entity_poly.type
_entity_poly.pdbx_seq_one_letter_code
_entity_poly.pdbx_strand_id
1 'polypeptide(L)' 'MKPATRNILLKSYTQLQDIIDELYEAHDMAIANNDFDDASLLASRADRLYEEAENLEIVISEQKEI' A
#
# COMPACT_ATOMS: atom_id res chain seq x y z
N MET A 1 -7.37 7.19 -20.35
CA MET A 1 -7.48 8.13 -19.19
C MET A 1 -6.77 9.46 -19.47
N LYS A 2 -7.21 10.61 -18.91
CA LYS A 2 -6.48 11.90 -19.05
C LYS A 2 -5.11 11.84 -18.34
N PRO A 3 -4.03 12.44 -18.88
CA PRO A 3 -2.70 12.40 -18.25
C PRO A 3 -2.66 12.89 -16.80
N ALA A 4 -3.41 13.96 -16.48
CA ALA A 4 -3.50 14.48 -15.12
C ALA A 4 -4.09 13.46 -14.13
N THR A 5 -5.14 12.73 -14.53
CA THR A 5 -5.74 11.67 -13.70
C THR A 5 -4.75 10.53 -13.50
N ARG A 6 -4.07 10.10 -14.56
CA ARG A 6 -3.03 9.05 -14.48
C ARG A 6 -1.93 9.40 -13.50
N ASN A 7 -1.44 10.64 -13.58
CA ASN A 7 -0.34 11.10 -12.73
C ASN A 7 -0.76 11.15 -11.26
N ILE A 8 -2.00 11.55 -10.96
CA ILE A 8 -2.51 11.52 -9.58
C ILE A 8 -2.66 10.08 -9.08
N LEU A 9 -3.20 9.15 -9.88
CA LEU A 9 -3.29 7.75 -9.48
C LEU A 9 -1.91 7.13 -9.25
N LEU A 10 -0.94 7.40 -10.12
CA LEU A 10 0.43 6.91 -9.95
C LEU A 10 1.08 7.47 -8.69
N LYS A 11 0.87 8.76 -8.40
CA LYS A 11 1.35 9.37 -7.15
C LYS A 11 0.70 8.70 -5.95
N SER A 12 -0.62 8.50 -5.95
CA SER A 12 -1.33 7.84 -4.85
C SER A 12 -0.86 6.41 -4.64
N TYR A 13 -0.62 5.66 -5.72
CA TYR A 13 -0.06 4.31 -5.67
C TYR A 13 1.30 4.30 -4.97
N THR A 14 2.23 5.17 -5.38
CA THR A 14 3.54 5.27 -4.72
C THR A 14 3.42 5.63 -3.24
N GLN A 15 2.55 6.59 -2.90
CA GLN A 15 2.34 6.95 -1.49
C GLN A 15 1.74 5.81 -0.66
N LEU A 16 0.89 4.97 -1.26
CA LEU A 16 0.38 3.78 -0.58
C LEU A 16 1.48 2.76 -0.34
N GLN A 17 2.37 2.52 -1.32
CA GLN A 17 3.52 1.64 -1.13
C GLN A 17 4.40 2.09 0.04
N ASP A 18 4.73 3.38 0.10
CA ASP A 18 5.53 3.93 1.21
C ASP A 18 4.86 3.69 2.58
N ILE A 19 3.52 3.85 2.67
CA ILE A 19 2.76 3.62 3.90
C ILE A 19 2.71 2.13 4.26
N ILE A 20 2.54 1.25 3.26
CA ILE A 20 2.53 -0.20 3.47
C ILE A 20 3.88 -0.66 4.05
N ASP A 21 4.98 -0.19 3.46
CA ASP A 21 6.33 -0.51 3.91
C ASP A 21 6.55 -0.02 5.36
N GLU A 22 6.13 1.21 5.69
CA GLU A 22 6.21 1.76 7.06
C GLU A 22 5.42 0.91 8.07
N LEU A 23 4.24 0.41 7.70
CA LEU A 23 3.44 -0.45 8.57
C LEU A 23 4.05 -1.83 8.79
N TYR A 24 4.66 -2.44 7.77
CA TYR A 24 5.36 -3.71 7.94
C TYR A 24 6.67 -3.55 8.74
N GLU A 25 7.41 -2.46 8.55
CA GLU A 25 8.57 -2.14 9.40
C GLU A 25 8.16 -1.97 10.87
N ALA A 26 7.05 -1.27 11.13
CA ALA A 26 6.50 -1.11 12.47
C ALA A 26 6.03 -2.45 13.07
N HIS A 27 5.42 -3.31 12.26
CA HIS A 27 5.07 -4.68 12.66
C HIS A 27 6.32 -5.45 13.12
N ASP A 28 7.40 -5.42 12.34
CA ASP A 28 8.63 -6.15 12.67
C ASP A 28 9.26 -5.65 13.97
N MET A 29 9.20 -4.33 14.22
CA MET A 29 9.61 -3.75 15.50
C MET A 29 8.70 -4.19 16.66
N ALA A 30 7.38 -4.28 16.46
CA ALA A 30 6.43 -4.76 17.47
C ALA A 30 6.69 -6.23 17.82
N ILE A 31 6.95 -7.08 16.80
CA ILE A 31 7.35 -8.48 17.00
C ILE A 31 8.64 -8.57 17.83
N ALA A 32 9.66 -7.78 17.51
CA ALA A 32 10.92 -7.76 18.24
C ALA A 32 10.75 -7.35 19.73
N ASN A 33 9.74 -6.54 20.03
CA ASN A 33 9.38 -6.09 21.37
C ASN A 33 8.39 -7.03 22.10
N ASN A 34 7.99 -8.14 21.49
CA ASN A 34 6.93 -9.05 21.96
C ASN A 34 5.55 -8.38 22.10
N ASP A 35 5.30 -7.31 21.35
CA ASP A 35 4.00 -6.64 21.29
C ASP A 35 3.15 -7.23 20.16
N PHE A 36 2.61 -8.42 20.42
CA PHE A 36 1.92 -9.21 19.39
C PHE A 36 0.56 -8.63 18.98
N ASP A 37 -0.10 -7.89 19.89
CA ASP A 37 -1.38 -7.25 19.60
C ASP A 37 -1.17 -6.10 18.60
N ASP A 38 -0.16 -5.24 18.84
CA ASP A 38 0.19 -4.16 17.92
C ASP A 38 0.74 -4.71 16.60
N ALA A 39 1.59 -5.75 16.65
CA ALA A 39 2.07 -6.41 15.44
C ALA A 39 0.89 -6.89 14.56
N SER A 40 -0.05 -7.65 15.13
CA SER A 40 -1.21 -8.15 14.39
C SER A 40 -2.06 -7.02 13.80
N LEU A 41 -2.25 -5.94 14.56
CA LEU A 41 -2.97 -4.76 14.07
C LEU A 41 -2.25 -4.14 12.87
N LEU A 42 -0.94 -3.88 12.96
CA LEU A 42 -0.13 -3.24 11.93
C LEU A 42 -0.13 -4.07 10.63
N ALA A 43 0.14 -5.38 10.72
CA ALA A 43 0.07 -6.28 9.57
C ALA A 43 -1.32 -6.26 8.91
N SER A 44 -2.40 -6.33 9.70
CA SER A 44 -3.77 -6.29 9.16
C SER A 44 -4.10 -4.99 8.42
N ARG A 45 -3.46 -3.87 8.80
CA ARG A 45 -3.63 -2.59 8.10
C ARG A 45 -2.79 -2.54 6.83
N ALA A 46 -1.56 -3.02 6.88
CA ALA A 46 -0.66 -3.12 5.72
C ALA A 46 -1.29 -4.00 4.62
N ASP A 47 -1.80 -5.18 4.98
CA ASP A 47 -2.44 -6.11 4.04
C ASP A 47 -3.63 -5.45 3.31
N ARG A 48 -4.48 -4.72 4.04
CA ARG A 48 -5.61 -4.01 3.45
C ARG A 48 -5.19 -2.89 2.49
N LEU A 49 -4.13 -2.16 2.82
CA LEU A 49 -3.62 -1.11 1.94
C LEU A 49 -2.92 -1.70 0.72
N TYR A 50 -2.29 -2.86 0.87
CA TYR A 50 -1.69 -3.61 -0.23
C TYR A 50 -2.75 -4.02 -1.26
N GLU A 51 -3.90 -4.55 -0.83
CA GLU A 51 -5.03 -4.83 -1.73
C GLU A 51 -5.50 -3.58 -2.50
N GLU A 52 -5.59 -2.43 -1.84
CA GLU A 52 -5.95 -1.17 -2.50
C GLU A 52 -4.88 -0.66 -3.46
N ALA A 53 -3.59 -0.88 -3.15
CA ALA A 53 -2.48 -0.56 -4.05
C ALA A 53 -2.51 -1.44 -5.31
N GLU A 54 -2.78 -2.74 -5.17
CA GLU A 54 -2.97 -3.65 -6.32
C GLU A 54 -4.16 -3.22 -7.18
N ASN A 55 -5.28 -2.83 -6.57
CA ASN A 55 -6.43 -2.30 -7.31
C ASN A 55 -6.06 -1.07 -8.14
N LEU A 56 -5.26 -0.15 -7.58
CA LEU A 56 -4.76 1.01 -8.31
C LEU A 56 -3.80 0.63 -9.43
N GLU A 57 -2.92 -0.34 -9.21
CA GLU A 57 -2.00 -0.84 -10.24
C GLU A 57 -2.77 -1.40 -11.44
N ILE A 58 -3.81 -2.20 -11.19
CA ILE A 58 -4.71 -2.74 -12.22
C ILE A 58 -5.33 -1.59 -13.04
N VAL A 59 -5.94 -0.60 -12.38
CA VAL A 59 -6.55 0.56 -13.07
C VAL A 59 -5.52 1.35 -13.89
N ILE A 60 -4.30 1.52 -13.37
CA ILE A 60 -3.22 2.24 -14.06
C ILE A 60 -2.69 1.43 -15.26
N SER A 61 -2.64 0.11 -15.16
CA SER A 61 -2.06 -0.80 -16.16
C SER A 61 -3.02 -1.12 -17.30
N GLU A 62 -4.31 -1.37 -17.03
CA GLU A 62 -5.35 -1.60 -18.05
C GLU A 62 -5.49 -0.41 -19.02
N GLN A 63 -5.11 0.80 -18.58
CA GLN A 63 -5.12 2.02 -19.42
C GLN A 63 -3.86 2.18 -20.29
N LYS A 64 -2.88 1.27 -20.22
CA LYS A 64 -1.75 1.21 -21.17
C LYS A 64 -2.08 0.40 -22.43
N GLU A 65 -3.15 -0.40 -22.43
CA GLU A 65 -3.50 -1.32 -23.52
C GLU A 65 -4.54 -0.77 -24.51
N ILE A 66 -4.94 0.51 -24.40
CA ILE A 66 -5.88 1.20 -25.31
C ILE A 66 -5.24 2.45 -25.88
#